data_AF-L7E1R4-F1
#
_entry.id   AF-L7E1R4-F1
#
_cell.length_a   1.000
_cell.length_b   1.000
_cell.length_c   1.000
_cell.angle_alpha   90.00
_cell.angle_beta   90.00
_cell.angle_gamma   90.00
#
_symmetry.space_group_name_H-M   'P 1'
#
loop_
_entity.id
_entity.type
_entity.pdbx_description
1 polymer ?
#
loop_
_entity_poly.entity_id
_entity_poly.type
_entity_poly.pdbx_seq_one_letter_code
_entity_poly.pdbx_strand_id
1 'polypeptide(L)'
;MELESNPKDSTPLTQRSLWNSKKIIIQSFLKEFDLENPMILNHMENLGEYIELESQLVASEKITLEDVIRASELRSSDLRIIHTILVQMSGKSYRAEIFEILSPTEILSEFQDDFCSYKRDVAAGNYNTYWMFQKLYGEEAHHYLKAEIDRYKNLFEEKLKLFPEEEQERYTKKWSRFWKRYSYLSSAELIRQVALEGVENNE
;
A
#
# COMPACT_ATOMS: atom_id res chain seq x y z
N MET A 1 8.34 -24.86 -24.44
CA MET A 1 8.73 -23.46 -24.27
C MET A 1 7.43 -22.69 -24.17
N GLU A 2 6.82 -22.73 -23.00
CA GLU A 2 5.58 -22.01 -22.75
C GLU A 2 5.94 -20.53 -22.62
N LEU A 3 5.41 -19.72 -23.53
CA LEU A 3 5.46 -18.28 -23.43
C LEU A 3 4.62 -17.91 -22.21
N GLU A 4 5.28 -17.52 -21.12
CA GLU A 4 4.63 -16.82 -20.02
C GLU A 4 3.94 -15.59 -20.61
N SER A 5 2.62 -15.64 -20.73
CA SER A 5 1.82 -14.48 -21.07
C SER A 5 2.00 -13.45 -19.97
N ASN A 6 2.37 -12.24 -20.37
CA ASN A 6 2.57 -11.11 -19.48
C ASN A 6 1.27 -10.90 -18.67
N PRO A 7 1.30 -10.90 -17.32
CA PRO A 7 0.10 -10.77 -16.49
C PRO A 7 -0.76 -9.53 -16.79
N LYS A 8 -0.19 -8.56 -17.50
CA LYS A 8 -0.73 -7.22 -17.76
C LYS A 8 -1.76 -7.14 -18.89
N ASP A 9 -1.89 -8.16 -19.74
CA ASP A 9 -2.93 -8.20 -20.80
C ASP A 9 -4.25 -8.85 -20.33
N SER A 10 -4.37 -9.12 -19.03
CA SER A 10 -5.49 -9.89 -18.48
C SER A 10 -6.60 -8.98 -17.94
N THR A 11 -7.85 -9.26 -18.34
CA THR A 11 -9.02 -8.50 -17.89
C THR A 11 -9.19 -8.58 -16.36
N PRO A 12 -9.94 -7.66 -15.70
CA PRO A 12 -10.11 -7.69 -14.24
C PRO A 12 -10.65 -9.03 -13.71
N LEU A 13 -11.57 -9.65 -14.48
CA LEU A 13 -12.09 -10.99 -14.20
C LEU A 13 -11.01 -12.09 -14.29
N THR A 14 -10.06 -11.94 -15.20
CA THR A 14 -8.92 -12.85 -15.34
C THR A 14 -7.93 -12.68 -14.19
N GLN A 15 -7.67 -11.46 -13.72
CA GLN A 15 -6.78 -11.20 -12.58
C GLN A 15 -7.35 -11.73 -11.27
N ARG A 16 -8.65 -11.52 -11.01
CA ARG A 16 -9.35 -12.12 -9.86
C ARG A 16 -9.30 -13.64 -9.89
N SER A 17 -9.52 -14.23 -11.07
CA SER A 17 -9.44 -15.69 -11.26
C SER A 17 -8.03 -16.22 -10.94
N LEU A 18 -6.99 -15.56 -11.45
CA LEU A 18 -5.60 -15.88 -11.14
C LEU A 18 -5.29 -15.75 -9.64
N TRP A 19 -5.79 -14.69 -8.99
CA TRP A 19 -5.64 -14.52 -7.54
C TRP A 19 -6.31 -15.65 -6.76
N ASN A 20 -7.52 -16.05 -7.14
CA ASN A 20 -8.22 -17.18 -6.51
C ASN A 20 -7.41 -18.48 -6.62
N SER A 21 -6.80 -18.74 -7.79
CA SER A 21 -5.90 -19.89 -7.95
C SER A 21 -4.67 -19.81 -7.03
N LYS A 22 -4.02 -18.65 -6.95
CA LYS A 22 -2.87 -18.44 -6.03
C LYS A 22 -3.27 -18.59 -4.57
N LYS A 23 -4.45 -18.11 -4.19
CA LYS A 23 -5.01 -18.22 -2.85
C LYS A 23 -5.13 -19.68 -2.40
N ILE A 24 -5.58 -20.57 -3.29
CA ILE A 24 -5.65 -22.01 -2.99
C ILE A 24 -4.25 -22.57 -2.69
N ILE A 25 -3.24 -22.22 -3.51
CA ILE A 25 -1.85 -22.67 -3.31
C ILE A 25 -1.31 -22.18 -1.96
N ILE A 26 -1.51 -20.91 -1.64
CA ILE A 26 -1.05 -20.33 -0.37
C ILE A 26 -1.76 -21.00 0.81
N GLN A 27 -3.07 -21.22 0.74
CA GLN A 27 -3.83 -21.92 1.79
C GLN A 27 -3.34 -23.35 2.00
N SER A 28 -3.08 -24.09 0.92
CA SER A 28 -2.49 -25.43 1.00
C SER A 28 -1.13 -25.41 1.70
N PHE A 29 -0.27 -24.45 1.36
CA PHE A 29 1.03 -24.27 2.03
C PHE A 29 0.85 -23.95 3.52
N LEU A 30 -0.02 -23.00 3.88
CA LEU A 30 -0.25 -22.65 5.28
C LEU A 30 -0.71 -23.85 6.11
N LYS A 31 -1.58 -24.68 5.54
CA LYS A 31 -2.06 -25.90 6.18
C LYS A 31 -0.97 -26.96 6.34
N GLU A 32 -0.12 -27.15 5.33
CA GLU A 32 0.99 -28.11 5.37
C GLU A 32 1.98 -27.80 6.51
N PHE A 33 2.21 -26.52 6.76
CA PHE A 33 3.18 -26.06 7.77
C PHE A 33 2.56 -25.65 9.12
N ASP A 34 1.25 -25.90 9.33
CA ASP A 34 0.52 -25.50 10.55
C ASP A 34 0.62 -24.00 10.86
N LEU A 35 0.52 -23.17 9.80
CA LEU A 35 0.61 -21.70 9.83
C LEU A 35 -0.74 -21.02 9.59
N GLU A 36 -1.84 -21.76 9.69
CA GLU A 36 -3.19 -21.22 9.47
C GLU A 36 -3.52 -20.16 10.53
N ASN A 37 -3.82 -18.94 10.09
CA ASN A 37 -4.24 -17.85 10.95
C ASN A 37 -5.38 -17.07 10.28
N PRO A 38 -6.49 -16.77 10.99
CA PRO A 38 -7.62 -16.03 10.43
C PRO A 38 -7.23 -14.66 9.83
N MET A 39 -6.22 -14.00 10.40
CA MET A 39 -5.73 -12.72 9.89
C MET A 39 -5.06 -12.86 8.53
N ILE A 40 -4.35 -13.96 8.27
CA ILE A 40 -3.77 -14.23 6.94
C ILE A 40 -4.90 -14.33 5.91
N LEU A 41 -5.95 -15.09 6.22
CA LEU A 41 -7.11 -15.24 5.34
C LEU A 41 -7.78 -13.89 5.08
N ASN A 42 -7.97 -13.07 6.11
CA ASN A 42 -8.53 -11.72 5.95
C ASN A 42 -7.66 -10.84 5.03
N HIS A 43 -6.32 -10.87 5.20
CA HIS A 43 -5.42 -10.14 4.31
C HIS A 43 -5.46 -10.68 2.86
N MET A 44 -5.70 -11.98 2.67
CA MET A 44 -5.90 -12.55 1.33
C MET A 44 -7.20 -12.08 0.67
N GLU A 45 -8.28 -11.90 1.43
CA GLU A 45 -9.51 -11.30 0.89
C GLU A 45 -9.28 -9.83 0.53
N ASN A 46 -8.64 -9.07 1.42
CA ASN A 46 -8.31 -7.67 1.18
C ASN A 46 -7.45 -7.50 -0.09
N LEU A 47 -6.49 -8.38 -0.33
CA LEU A 47 -5.68 -8.36 -1.54
C LEU A 47 -6.50 -8.67 -2.80
N GLY A 48 -7.49 -9.56 -2.70
CA GLY A 48 -8.42 -9.82 -3.80
C GLY A 48 -9.28 -8.59 -4.11
N GLU A 49 -9.81 -7.93 -3.08
CA GLU A 49 -10.55 -6.68 -3.21
C GLU A 49 -9.68 -5.58 -3.85
N TYR A 50 -8.41 -5.46 -3.43
CA TYR A 50 -7.47 -4.52 -4.04
C TYR A 50 -7.31 -4.76 -5.54
N ILE A 51 -7.07 -6.00 -5.98
CA ILE A 51 -6.85 -6.32 -7.41
C ILE A 51 -8.05 -5.89 -8.27
N GLU A 52 -9.27 -6.08 -7.76
CA GLU A 52 -10.49 -5.65 -8.45
C GLU A 52 -10.61 -4.12 -8.49
N LEU A 53 -10.39 -3.48 -7.34
CA LEU A 53 -10.53 -2.04 -7.20
C LEU A 53 -9.47 -1.28 -8.01
N GLU A 54 -8.23 -1.74 -7.99
CA GLU A 54 -7.11 -1.24 -8.79
C GLU A 54 -7.48 -1.27 -10.29
N SER A 55 -7.96 -2.40 -10.76
CA SER A 55 -8.40 -2.57 -12.15
C SER A 55 -9.52 -1.60 -12.54
N GLN A 56 -10.49 -1.38 -11.64
CA GLN A 56 -11.59 -0.44 -11.86
C GLN A 56 -11.11 1.01 -11.90
N LEU A 57 -10.23 1.40 -10.98
CA LEU A 57 -9.67 2.76 -10.88
C LEU A 57 -8.83 3.14 -12.11
N VAL A 58 -8.07 2.19 -12.64
CA VAL A 58 -7.31 2.37 -13.89
C VAL A 58 -8.25 2.54 -15.08
N ALA A 59 -9.21 1.62 -15.24
CA ALA A 59 -10.09 1.56 -16.42
C ALA A 59 -11.18 2.65 -16.45
N SER A 60 -11.60 3.15 -15.29
CA SER A 60 -12.68 4.14 -15.21
C SER A 60 -12.19 5.58 -15.43
N GLU A 61 -12.98 6.36 -16.15
CA GLU A 61 -12.85 7.82 -16.21
C GLU A 61 -13.44 8.51 -14.98
N LYS A 62 -14.46 7.90 -14.36
CA LYS A 62 -15.12 8.42 -13.16
C LYS A 62 -14.73 7.56 -11.96
N ILE A 63 -13.90 8.13 -11.10
CA ILE A 63 -13.46 7.51 -9.85
C ILE A 63 -13.92 8.36 -8.67
N THR A 64 -13.94 7.78 -7.47
CA THR A 64 -14.25 8.51 -6.23
C THR A 64 -13.02 8.58 -5.34
N LEU A 65 -12.96 9.57 -4.45
CA LEU A 65 -11.90 9.62 -3.43
C LEU A 65 -11.97 8.38 -2.53
N GLU A 66 -13.17 7.94 -2.16
CA GLU A 66 -13.37 6.77 -1.30
C GLU A 66 -12.72 5.51 -1.87
N ASP A 67 -12.91 5.24 -3.17
CA ASP A 67 -12.28 4.11 -3.86
C ASP A 67 -10.75 4.21 -3.86
N VAL A 68 -10.21 5.42 -4.09
CA VAL A 68 -8.75 5.64 -4.09
C VAL A 68 -8.15 5.43 -2.71
N ILE A 69 -8.83 5.91 -1.65
CA ILE A 69 -8.41 5.69 -0.26
C ILE A 69 -8.51 4.22 0.10
N ARG A 70 -9.61 3.55 -0.27
CA ARG A 70 -9.80 2.12 -0.03
C ARG A 70 -8.72 1.28 -0.72
N ALA A 71 -8.39 1.59 -1.97
CA ALA A 71 -7.29 0.91 -2.67
C ALA A 71 -5.95 1.12 -1.95
N SER A 72 -5.67 2.34 -1.49
CA SER A 72 -4.46 2.65 -0.75
C SER A 72 -4.34 1.84 0.55
N GLU A 73 -5.45 1.67 1.28
CA GLU A 73 -5.49 0.92 2.55
C GLU A 73 -5.42 -0.59 2.36
N LEU A 74 -5.81 -1.11 1.19
CA LEU A 74 -5.75 -2.54 0.87
C LEU A 74 -4.44 -2.98 0.23
N ARG A 75 -3.70 -2.05 -0.41
CA ARG A 75 -2.55 -2.34 -1.26
C ARG A 75 -1.46 -3.16 -0.57
N SER A 76 -1.11 -2.82 0.67
CA SER A 76 -0.08 -3.53 1.43
C SER A 76 -0.55 -4.85 2.07
N SER A 77 -1.65 -5.44 1.59
CA SER A 77 -2.18 -6.71 2.13
C SER A 77 -1.24 -7.89 1.88
N ASP A 78 -0.49 -7.89 0.79
CA ASP A 78 0.55 -8.90 0.50
C ASP A 78 1.67 -8.89 1.54
N LEU A 79 2.15 -7.70 1.90
CA LEU A 79 3.12 -7.49 2.98
C LEU A 79 2.55 -8.00 4.31
N ARG A 80 1.27 -7.75 4.59
CA ARG A 80 0.63 -8.22 5.83
C ARG A 80 0.43 -9.73 5.88
N ILE A 81 0.16 -10.39 4.74
CA ILE A 81 0.16 -11.85 4.64
C ILE A 81 1.53 -12.38 5.09
N ILE A 82 2.61 -11.89 4.47
CA ILE A 82 3.98 -12.34 4.77
C ILE A 82 4.35 -12.05 6.22
N HIS A 83 4.05 -10.85 6.70
CA HIS A 83 4.44 -10.43 8.05
C HIS A 83 3.67 -11.21 9.13
N THR A 84 2.41 -11.54 8.88
CA THR A 84 1.62 -12.41 9.78
C THR A 84 2.16 -13.85 9.78
N ILE A 85 2.54 -14.39 8.63
CA ILE A 85 3.20 -15.70 8.53
C ILE A 85 4.49 -15.72 9.35
N LEU A 86 5.34 -14.68 9.21
CA LEU A 86 6.59 -14.57 9.98
C LEU A 86 6.35 -14.50 11.49
N VAL A 87 5.29 -13.82 11.93
CA VAL A 87 4.89 -13.82 13.35
C VAL A 87 4.53 -15.22 13.82
N GLN A 88 3.71 -15.97 13.06
CA GLN A 88 3.36 -17.36 13.39
C GLN A 88 4.60 -18.25 13.45
N MET A 89 5.47 -18.19 12.44
CA MET A 89 6.73 -18.95 12.40
C MET A 89 7.66 -18.63 13.57
N SER A 90 7.60 -17.41 14.10
CA SER A 90 8.40 -17.00 15.26
C SER A 90 7.84 -17.50 16.61
N GLY A 91 6.70 -18.19 16.63
CA GLY A 91 6.00 -18.62 17.84
C GLY A 91 5.46 -17.46 18.67
N LYS A 92 5.36 -16.26 18.11
CA LYS A 92 4.84 -15.07 18.79
C LYS A 92 3.34 -14.94 18.54
N SER A 93 2.63 -14.45 19.55
CA SER A 93 1.22 -14.09 19.40
C SER A 93 1.05 -12.91 18.45
N TYR A 94 0.01 -12.99 17.62
CA TYR A 94 -0.40 -11.87 16.78
C TYR A 94 -0.88 -10.71 17.66
N ARG A 95 -0.30 -9.52 17.46
CA ARG A 95 -0.67 -8.28 18.16
C ARG A 95 -1.25 -7.30 17.15
N ALA A 96 -2.57 -7.25 17.04
CA ALA A 96 -3.28 -6.44 16.04
C ALA A 96 -2.88 -4.97 16.10
N GLU A 97 -2.69 -4.44 17.31
CA GLU A 97 -2.30 -3.05 17.54
C GLU A 97 -0.95 -2.70 16.88
N ILE A 98 -0.01 -3.65 16.78
CA ILE A 98 1.28 -3.44 16.10
C ILE A 98 1.07 -3.26 14.59
N PHE A 99 0.19 -4.04 13.99
CA PHE A 99 -0.12 -3.90 12.56
C PHE A 99 -0.88 -2.60 12.30
N GLU A 100 -1.77 -2.21 13.21
CA GLU A 100 -2.50 -0.94 13.11
C GLU A 100 -1.59 0.29 13.18
N ILE A 101 -0.62 0.32 14.10
CA ILE A 101 0.32 1.45 14.17
C ILE A 101 1.29 1.48 12.97
N LEU A 102 1.57 0.34 12.35
CA LEU A 102 2.41 0.28 11.15
C LEU A 102 1.64 0.63 9.86
N SER A 103 0.31 0.48 9.86
CA SER A 103 -0.54 0.75 8.69
C SER A 103 -0.25 2.08 7.99
N PRO A 104 -0.13 3.22 8.69
CA PRO A 104 0.14 4.48 8.01
C PRO A 104 1.51 4.50 7.32
N THR A 105 2.53 3.86 7.93
CA THR A 105 3.86 3.77 7.31
C THR A 105 3.86 2.90 6.06
N GLU A 106 3.07 1.83 6.05
CA GLU A 106 2.91 0.94 4.89
C GLU A 106 2.29 1.73 3.72
N ILE A 107 1.16 2.39 3.97
CA ILE A 107 0.44 3.18 2.95
C ILE A 107 1.30 4.33 2.41
N LEU A 108 1.97 5.08 3.28
CA LEU A 108 2.83 6.18 2.85
C LEU A 108 4.07 5.70 2.09
N SER A 109 4.52 4.46 2.30
CA SER A 109 5.59 3.86 1.51
C SER A 109 5.11 3.55 0.09
N GLU A 110 3.89 3.05 -0.08
CA GLU A 110 3.28 2.86 -1.41
C GLU A 110 3.14 4.19 -2.16
N PHE A 111 2.74 5.27 -1.47
CA PHE A 111 2.66 6.60 -2.07
C PHE A 111 4.03 7.08 -2.54
N GLN A 112 5.07 6.86 -1.73
CA GLN A 112 6.44 7.19 -2.12
C GLN A 112 6.87 6.42 -3.38
N ASP A 113 6.60 5.12 -3.43
CA ASP A 113 6.97 4.31 -4.59
C ASP A 113 6.25 4.83 -5.84
N ASP A 114 4.96 5.17 -5.73
CA ASP A 114 4.17 5.75 -6.80
C ASP A 114 4.68 7.13 -7.25
N PHE A 115 5.20 7.96 -6.36
CA PHE A 115 5.81 9.24 -6.79
C PHE A 115 7.06 8.99 -7.63
N CYS A 116 7.90 8.03 -7.23
CA CYS A 116 9.11 7.70 -7.96
C CYS A 116 8.84 6.99 -9.29
N SER A 117 7.74 6.24 -9.40
CA SER A 117 7.37 5.49 -10.61
C SER A 117 6.33 6.18 -11.49
N TYR A 118 5.82 7.36 -11.09
CA TYR A 118 4.68 8.05 -11.72
C TYR A 118 4.67 8.00 -13.26
N LYS A 119 5.71 8.54 -13.90
CA LYS A 119 5.80 8.58 -15.37
C LYS A 119 5.74 7.19 -16.00
N ARG A 120 6.38 6.21 -15.38
CA ARG A 120 6.46 4.83 -15.88
C ARG A 120 5.10 4.15 -15.75
N ASP A 121 4.44 4.31 -14.61
CA ASP A 121 3.16 3.65 -14.37
C ASP A 121 2.05 4.24 -15.23
N VAL A 122 1.96 5.57 -15.33
CA VAL A 122 0.99 6.21 -16.22
C VAL A 122 1.21 5.82 -17.68
N ALA A 123 2.46 5.80 -18.15
CA ALA A 123 2.78 5.40 -19.52
C ALA A 123 2.43 3.92 -19.80
N ALA A 124 2.54 3.07 -18.79
CA ALA A 124 2.19 1.65 -18.87
C ALA A 124 0.69 1.37 -18.61
N GLY A 125 -0.10 2.39 -18.23
CA GLY A 125 -1.47 2.21 -17.77
C GLY A 125 -1.58 1.43 -16.47
N ASN A 126 -0.52 1.39 -15.64
CA ASN A 126 -0.61 0.79 -14.31
C ASN A 126 -1.26 1.79 -13.34
N TYR A 127 -1.83 1.27 -12.26
CA TYR A 127 -2.31 2.09 -11.16
C TYR A 127 -1.17 2.92 -10.56
N ASN A 128 -1.52 4.14 -10.16
CA ASN A 128 -0.63 5.03 -9.43
C ASN A 128 -1.48 6.04 -8.64
N THR A 129 -1.24 6.17 -7.34
CA THR A 129 -2.06 7.02 -6.47
C THR A 129 -2.00 8.48 -6.90
N TYR A 130 -0.83 9.02 -7.27
CA TYR A 130 -0.76 10.41 -7.74
C TYR A 130 -1.58 10.63 -9.02
N TRP A 131 -1.56 9.66 -9.94
CA TRP A 131 -2.40 9.70 -11.13
C TRP A 131 -3.90 9.70 -10.80
N MET A 132 -4.32 8.91 -9.80
CA MET A 132 -5.72 8.91 -9.36
C MET A 132 -6.12 10.27 -8.76
N PHE A 133 -5.24 10.90 -7.97
CA PHE A 133 -5.49 12.25 -7.49
C PHE A 133 -5.54 13.28 -8.63
N GLN A 134 -4.74 13.12 -9.69
CA GLN A 134 -4.85 13.96 -10.88
C GLN A 134 -6.17 13.75 -11.63
N LYS A 135 -6.69 12.52 -11.74
CA LYS A 135 -8.02 12.26 -12.30
C LYS A 135 -9.13 12.98 -11.51
N LEU A 136 -9.00 13.05 -10.17
CA LEU A 136 -9.99 13.67 -9.28
C LEU A 136 -9.91 15.21 -9.24
N TYR A 137 -8.70 15.76 -9.17
CA TYR A 137 -8.46 17.15 -8.79
C TYR A 137 -7.63 17.95 -9.80
N GLY A 138 -7.17 17.32 -10.89
CA GLY A 138 -6.35 17.97 -11.91
C GLY A 138 -5.03 18.49 -11.35
N GLU A 139 -4.72 19.76 -11.61
CA GLU A 139 -3.47 20.41 -11.19
C GLU A 139 -3.32 20.48 -9.66
N GLU A 140 -4.44 20.53 -8.93
CA GLU A 140 -4.48 20.63 -7.46
C GLU A 140 -4.25 19.30 -6.73
N ALA A 141 -4.03 18.20 -7.47
CA ALA A 141 -3.86 16.85 -6.92
C ALA A 141 -2.89 16.76 -5.74
N HIS A 142 -1.76 17.46 -5.83
CA HIS A 142 -0.71 17.47 -4.83
C HIS A 142 -1.14 18.10 -3.49
N HIS A 143 -2.04 19.08 -3.49
CA HIS A 143 -2.59 19.65 -2.25
C HIS A 143 -3.54 18.68 -1.55
N TYR A 144 -4.44 18.03 -2.30
CA TYR A 144 -5.35 17.04 -1.74
C TYR A 144 -4.61 15.79 -1.25
N LEU A 145 -3.62 15.33 -2.00
CA LEU A 145 -2.80 14.18 -1.58
C LEU A 145 -1.95 14.53 -0.36
N LYS A 146 -1.46 15.78 -0.24
CA LYS A 146 -0.77 16.25 0.95
C LYS A 146 -1.66 16.21 2.19
N ALA A 147 -2.94 16.57 2.05
CA ALA A 147 -3.91 16.47 3.14
C ALA A 147 -4.11 15.01 3.59
N GLU A 148 -4.16 14.05 2.66
CA GLU A 148 -4.23 12.63 2.99
C GLU A 148 -2.95 12.10 3.63
N ILE A 149 -1.79 12.56 3.19
CA ILE A 149 -0.51 12.26 3.85
C ILE A 149 -0.52 12.77 5.30
N ASP A 150 -1.03 13.97 5.56
CA ASP A 150 -1.19 14.49 6.92
C ASP A 150 -2.20 13.69 7.74
N ARG A 151 -3.29 13.22 7.12
CA ARG A 151 -4.26 12.34 7.78
C ARG A 151 -3.59 11.06 8.28
N TYR A 152 -2.82 10.38 7.43
CA TYR A 152 -2.06 9.18 7.82
C TYR A 152 -0.98 9.49 8.85
N LYS A 153 -0.33 10.66 8.75
CA LYS A 153 0.62 11.10 9.76
C LYS A 153 -0.03 11.21 11.14
N ASN A 154 -1.17 11.90 11.22
CA ASN A 154 -1.92 12.06 12.46
C ASN A 154 -2.42 10.72 12.98
N LEU A 155 -2.90 9.84 12.10
CA LEU A 155 -3.35 8.49 12.47
C LEU A 155 -2.22 7.69 13.14
N PHE A 156 -0.99 7.75 12.61
CA PHE A 156 0.17 7.12 13.26
C PHE A 156 0.39 7.68 14.67
N GLU A 157 0.39 9.01 14.81
CA GLU A 157 0.63 9.69 16.08
C GLU A 157 -0.47 9.42 17.11
N GLU A 158 -1.72 9.26 16.69
CA GLU A 158 -2.83 8.87 17.55
C GLU A 158 -2.71 7.42 18.01
N LYS A 159 -2.40 6.49 17.10
CA LYS A 159 -2.18 5.07 17.44
C LYS A 159 -0.99 4.90 18.37
N LEU A 160 0.08 5.68 18.17
CA LEU A 160 1.27 5.66 19.01
C LEU A 160 0.96 5.95 20.48
N LYS A 161 0.05 6.89 20.78
CA LYS A 161 -0.32 7.26 22.16
C LYS A 161 -0.93 6.12 22.95
N LEU A 162 -1.43 5.07 22.28
CA LEU A 162 -2.04 3.90 22.92
C LEU A 162 -1.00 2.89 23.42
N PHE A 163 0.26 3.03 23.05
CA PHE A 163 1.33 2.11 23.42
C PHE A 163 1.98 2.49 24.76
N PRO A 164 2.59 1.55 25.50
CA PRO A 164 3.46 1.87 26.64
C PRO A 164 4.64 2.75 26.22
N GLU A 165 5.13 3.60 27.12
CA GLU A 165 6.21 4.59 26.84
C GLU A 165 7.45 3.97 26.19
N GLU A 166 7.89 2.80 26.65
CA GLU A 166 9.03 2.08 26.08
C GLU A 166 8.82 1.71 24.59
N GLU A 167 7.61 1.26 24.24
CA GLU A 167 7.26 0.95 22.87
C GLU A 167 7.09 2.24 22.03
N GLN A 168 6.55 3.31 22.63
CA GLN A 168 6.42 4.60 21.96
C GLN A 168 7.78 5.13 21.49
N GLU A 169 8.82 5.05 22.32
CA GLU A 169 10.16 5.49 21.95
C GLU A 169 10.69 4.72 20.72
N ARG A 170 10.47 3.39 20.70
CA ARG A 170 10.88 2.52 19.59
C ARG A 170 10.20 2.89 18.28
N TYR A 171 8.89 3.12 18.30
CA TYR A 171 8.14 3.47 17.08
C TYR A 171 8.40 4.91 16.64
N THR A 172 8.57 5.84 17.59
CA THR A 172 8.98 7.22 17.29
C THR A 172 10.30 7.25 16.52
N LYS A 173 11.31 6.49 16.96
CA LYS A 173 12.60 6.39 16.24
C LYS A 173 12.43 5.89 14.80
N LYS A 174 11.57 4.91 14.57
CA LYS A 174 11.28 4.41 13.20
C LYS A 174 10.57 5.48 12.37
N TRP A 175 9.60 6.15 12.96
CA TRP A 175 8.82 7.21 12.33
C TRP A 175 9.68 8.41 11.93
N SER A 176 10.56 8.88 12.81
CA SER A 176 11.49 9.97 12.49
C SER A 176 12.43 9.60 11.34
N ARG A 177 12.88 8.34 11.24
CA ARG A 177 13.69 7.88 10.11
C ARG A 177 12.91 7.88 8.80
N PHE A 178 11.64 7.48 8.83
CA PHE A 178 10.74 7.54 7.67
C PHE A 178 10.65 8.97 7.13
N TRP A 179 10.31 9.95 7.99
CA TRP A 179 10.21 11.35 7.58
C TRP A 179 11.53 11.99 7.19
N LYS A 180 12.65 11.56 7.78
CA LYS A 180 13.98 12.00 7.35
C LYS A 180 14.29 11.51 5.93
N ARG A 181 13.94 10.25 5.63
CA ARG A 181 14.16 9.64 4.31
C ARG A 181 13.25 10.24 3.24
N TYR A 182 12.01 10.55 3.60
CA TYR A 182 10.98 11.05 2.67
C TYR A 182 10.54 12.46 3.05
N SER A 183 11.52 13.34 3.25
CA SER A 183 11.30 14.71 3.72
C SER A 183 10.44 15.56 2.77
N TYR A 184 10.44 15.24 1.48
CA TYR A 184 9.63 15.89 0.47
C TYR A 184 8.11 15.72 0.70
N LEU A 185 7.67 14.68 1.43
CA LEU A 185 6.27 14.48 1.82
C LEU A 185 5.72 15.60 2.73
N SER A 186 6.59 16.47 3.25
CA SER A 186 6.22 17.62 4.07
C SER A 186 5.63 18.80 3.30
N SER A 187 5.75 18.82 1.97
CA SER A 187 5.29 19.93 1.12
C SER A 187 4.52 19.41 -0.09
N ALA A 188 3.36 20.00 -0.36
CA ALA A 188 2.58 19.70 -1.57
C ALA A 188 3.41 19.97 -2.84
N GLU A 189 4.17 21.08 -2.86
CA GLU A 189 5.02 21.42 -4.01
C GLU A 189 6.13 20.40 -4.25
N LEU A 190 6.74 19.91 -3.16
CA LEU A 190 7.80 18.92 -3.28
C LEU A 190 7.24 17.55 -3.72
N ILE A 191 6.02 17.18 -3.29
CA ILE A 191 5.32 15.99 -3.80
C ILE A 191 5.10 16.11 -5.31
N ARG A 192 4.57 17.26 -5.75
CA ARG A 192 4.37 17.54 -7.18
C ARG A 192 5.67 17.45 -7.96
N GLN A 193 6.74 18.08 -7.44
CA GLN A 193 8.06 18.06 -8.06
C GLN A 193 8.57 16.63 -8.20
N VAL A 194 8.57 15.84 -7.13
CA VAL A 194 9.07 14.46 -7.17
C VAL A 194 8.26 13.59 -8.14
N ALA A 195 6.92 13.71 -8.16
CA ALA A 195 6.09 12.94 -9.07
C ALA A 195 6.33 13.31 -10.55
N LEU A 196 6.44 14.61 -10.87
CA LEU A 196 6.51 15.09 -12.25
C LEU A 196 7.92 15.20 -12.81
N GLU A 197 8.93 15.38 -11.97
CA GLU A 197 10.32 15.62 -12.39
C GLU A 197 11.21 14.44 -12.01
N GLY A 198 10.81 13.64 -11.02
CA GLY A 198 11.62 12.60 -10.39
C GLY A 198 12.34 13.14 -9.16
N VAL A 199 12.97 12.24 -8.40
CA VAL A 199 13.87 12.66 -7.31
C VAL A 199 15.17 13.14 -7.96
N GLU A 200 15.52 14.42 -7.77
CA GLU A 200 16.91 14.85 -7.98
C GLU A 200 17.76 14.14 -6.92
N ASN A 201 18.32 12.98 -7.30
CA ASN A 201 19.35 12.34 -6.51
C ASN A 201 20.60 13.24 -6.61
N ASN A 202 20.74 14.16 -5.67
CA ASN A 202 22.05 14.67 -5.30
C ASN A 202 22.80 13.51 -4.62
N GLU A 203 23.38 12.63 -5.43
CA GLU A 203 24.50 11.78 -5.02
C GLU A 203 25.76 12.63 -4.78
#